data_AF-A0A1H4BNI1-F1
#
_entry.id   AF-A0A1H4BNI1-F1
#
_cell.length_a   1.000
_cell.length_b   1.000
_cell.length_c   1.000
_cell.angle_alpha   90.00
_cell.angle_beta   90.00
_cell.angle_gamma   90.00
#
_symmetry.space_group_name_H-M   'P 1'
#
loop_
_entity.id
_entity.type
_entity.pdbx_description
1 polymer ?
#
loop_
_entity_poly.entity_id
_entity_poly.type
_entity_poly.pdbx_seq_one_letter_code
_entity_poly.pdbx_strand_id
1 'polypeptide(L)'
;MDVGMVEVNQKNSEGKNVRKQLEVDFVTNMGNQRYYIQVAYDLSTEEKQQQEYNSFRNIPDSFKKIVIVNGTSKPWRNDEGYVIMGMKYFLLNSESLDF
;
A
#
# COMPACT_ATOMS: atom_id res chain seq x y z
N MET A 1 15.99 -4.46 1.36
CA MET A 1 14.59 -4.52 0.88
C MET A 1 14.04 -5.82 1.41
N ASP A 2 13.01 -5.76 2.25
CA ASP A 2 12.34 -6.96 2.74
C ASP A 2 11.09 -7.21 1.89
N VAL A 3 10.81 -8.48 1.61
CA VAL A 3 9.49 -8.89 1.09
C VAL A 3 8.48 -8.57 2.18
N GLY A 4 7.44 -7.79 1.84
CA GLY A 4 6.69 -6.95 2.76
C GLY A 4 5.69 -7.69 3.66
N MET A 5 6.18 -8.53 4.56
CA MET A 5 5.36 -9.03 5.66
C MET A 5 5.21 -7.96 6.75
N VAL A 6 3.99 -7.51 6.96
CA VAL A 6 3.64 -6.57 8.03
C VAL A 6 2.98 -7.35 9.16
N GLU A 7 3.63 -7.44 10.33
CA GLU A 7 2.97 -7.93 11.54
C GLU A 7 2.06 -6.84 12.11
N VAL A 8 0.75 -7.12 12.12
CA VAL A 8 -0.24 -6.28 12.80
C VAL A 8 -0.77 -7.01 14.04
N ASN A 9 -0.88 -6.29 15.15
CA ASN A 9 -1.58 -6.76 16.33
C ASN A 9 -3.07 -6.43 16.19
N GLN A 10 -3.91 -7.45 16.07
CA GLN A 10 -5.37 -7.32 16.00
C GLN A 10 -6.01 -8.04 17.18
N LYS A 11 -7.21 -7.63 17.61
CA LYS A 11 -8.00 -8.42 18.57
C LYS A 11 -8.84 -9.44 17.81
N ASN A 12 -8.81 -10.70 18.25
CA ASN A 12 -9.71 -11.73 17.72
C ASN A 12 -11.14 -11.54 18.27
N SER A 13 -12.08 -12.39 17.84
CA SER A 13 -13.48 -12.40 18.30
C SER A 13 -13.66 -12.59 19.82
N GLU A 14 -12.62 -13.07 20.50
CA GLU A 14 -12.58 -13.29 21.96
C GLU A 14 -11.88 -12.13 22.70
N GLY A 15 -11.49 -11.06 21.98
CA GLY A 15 -10.82 -9.89 22.55
C GLY A 15 -9.33 -10.07 22.84
N LYS A 16 -8.74 -11.22 22.49
CA LYS A 16 -7.32 -11.52 22.67
C LYS A 16 -6.49 -10.91 21.55
N ASN A 17 -5.34 -10.31 21.90
CA ASN A 17 -4.37 -9.84 20.91
C ASN A 17 -3.77 -11.03 20.16
N VAL A 18 -3.99 -11.06 18.85
CA VAL A 18 -3.40 -11.99 17.90
C VAL A 18 -2.49 -11.23 16.95
N ARG A 19 -1.33 -11.80 16.64
CA ARG A 19 -0.46 -11.31 15.58
C ARG A 19 -0.95 -11.88 14.26
N LYS A 20 -1.30 -11.00 13.32
CA LYS A 20 -1.64 -11.37 11.95
C LYS A 20 -0.55 -10.82 11.03
N GLN A 21 -0.11 -11.66 10.11
CA GLN A 21 0.79 -11.24 9.05
C GLN A 21 -0.06 -10.77 7.87
N LEU A 22 0.20 -9.55 7.41
CA LEU A 22 -0.36 -9.01 6.19
C LEU A 22 0.75 -8.98 5.14
N GLU A 23 0.39 -9.35 3.92
CA GLU A 23 1.31 -9.31 2.79
C GLU A 23 1.09 -8.03 2.00
N VAL A 24 2.19 -7.32 1.77
CA VAL A 24 2.31 -6.17 0.88
C VAL A 24 3.53 -6.45 0.00
N ASP A 25 3.49 -6.08 -1.28
CA ASP A 25 4.61 -6.39 -2.18
C ASP A 25 5.93 -5.82 -1.68
N PHE A 26 5.91 -4.56 -1.23
CA PHE A 26 7.08 -3.90 -0.66
C PHE A 26 6.75 -3.07 0.57
N VAL A 27 7.62 -3.19 1.58
CA VAL A 27 7.70 -2.27 2.72
C VAL A 27 9.07 -1.64 2.70
N THR A 28 9.10 -0.31 2.61
CA THR A 28 10.36 0.44 2.63
C THR A 28 10.35 1.48 3.74
N ASN A 29 11.50 1.65 4.37
CA ASN A 29 11.72 2.61 5.45
C ASN A 29 12.83 3.57 5.00
N MET A 30 12.55 4.87 5.02
CA MET A 30 13.51 5.94 4.73
C MET A 30 13.53 6.91 5.92
N GLY A 31 14.50 6.73 6.82
CA GLY A 31 14.54 7.48 8.08
C GLY A 31 13.28 7.24 8.93
N ASN A 32 12.53 8.31 9.21
CA ASN A 32 11.24 8.24 9.91
C ASN A 32 10.03 8.05 8.98
N GLN A 33 10.25 7.93 7.67
CA GLN A 33 9.19 7.65 6.72
C GLN A 33 9.11 6.14 6.46
N ARG A 34 7.88 5.64 6.41
CA ARG A 34 7.57 4.28 5.96
C ARG A 34 6.60 4.37 4.80
N TYR A 35 6.80 3.50 3.81
CA TYR A 35 5.94 3.37 2.66
C TYR A 35 5.54 1.90 2.49
N TYR A 36 4.24 1.69 2.31
CA TYR A 36 3.65 0.43 1.89
C TYR A 36 3.33 0.54 0.40
N ILE A 37 3.88 -0.35 -0.42
CA ILE A 37 3.72 -0.30 -1.88
C ILE A 37 3.10 -1.60 -2.37
N GLN A 38 1.96 -1.49 -3.05
CA GLN A 38 1.25 -2.58 -3.71
C GLN A 38 1.27 -2.34 -5.22
N VAL A 39 1.51 -3.39 -6.01
CA VAL A 39 1.48 -3.35 -7.47
C VAL A 39 0.19 -4.01 -7.94
N ALA A 40 -0.69 -3.23 -8.57
CA ALA A 40 -1.97 -3.72 -9.08
C ALA A 40 -1.97 -3.70 -10.61
N TYR A 41 -2.28 -4.83 -11.24
CA TYR A 41 -2.42 -4.91 -12.70
C TYR A 41 -3.68 -4.18 -13.19
N ASP A 42 -4.77 -4.25 -12.42
CA ASP A 42 -6.07 -3.74 -12.82
C ASP A 42 -6.89 -3.24 -11.62
N LEU A 43 -7.32 -1.98 -11.68
CA LEU A 43 -8.20 -1.31 -10.71
C LEU A 43 -9.53 -0.86 -11.34
N SER A 44 -9.90 -1.42 -12.49
CA SER A 44 -11.06 -0.99 -13.28
C SER A 44 -12.40 -1.22 -12.59
N THR A 45 -12.48 -2.16 -11.64
CA THR A 45 -13.69 -2.48 -10.89
C THR A 45 -13.52 -2.23 -9.40
N GLU A 46 -14.63 -1.91 -8.72
CA GLU A 46 -14.63 -1.74 -7.26
C GLU A 46 -14.20 -3.02 -6.54
N GLU A 47 -14.59 -4.20 -7.04
CA GLU A 47 -14.18 -5.48 -6.46
C GLU A 47 -12.66 -5.66 -6.49
N LYS A 48 -12.01 -5.36 -7.63
CA LYS A 48 -10.55 -5.43 -7.75
C LYS A 48 -9.88 -4.39 -6.86
N GLN A 49 -10.40 -3.16 -6.82
CA GLN A 49 -9.91 -2.14 -5.89
C GLN A 49 -10.00 -2.61 -4.43
N GLN A 50 -11.14 -3.16 -4.01
CA GLN A 50 -11.31 -3.66 -2.65
C GLN A 50 -10.33 -4.78 -2.34
N GLN A 51 -10.09 -5.69 -3.28
CA GLN A 51 -9.13 -6.77 -3.12
C GLN A 51 -7.70 -6.24 -2.95
N GLU A 52 -7.25 -5.37 -3.87
CA GLU A 52 -5.91 -4.79 -3.86
C GLU A 52 -5.66 -3.90 -2.63
N TYR A 53 -6.70 -3.20 -2.15
CA TYR A 53 -6.60 -2.30 -1.00
C TYR A 53 -6.76 -3.00 0.34
N ASN A 54 -7.16 -4.28 0.36
CA ASN A 54 -7.47 -4.98 1.60
C ASN A 54 -6.26 -5.02 2.55
N SER A 55 -5.05 -5.25 2.04
CA SER A 55 -3.84 -5.23 2.87
C SER A 55 -3.64 -3.87 3.54
N PHE A 56 -3.84 -2.78 2.80
CA PHE A 56 -3.69 -1.41 3.29
C PHE A 56 -4.70 -1.04 4.37
N ARG A 57 -5.96 -1.41 4.20
CA ARG A 57 -7.03 -1.15 5.19
C ARG A 57 -6.80 -1.88 6.52
N ASN A 58 -6.09 -2.99 6.49
CA ASN A 58 -5.79 -3.78 7.68
C ASN A 58 -4.50 -3.33 8.41
N ILE A 59 -3.74 -2.38 7.86
CA ILE A 59 -2.55 -1.80 8.51
C ILE A 59 -2.98 -0.58 9.33
N PRO A 60 -2.97 -0.66 10.68
CA PRO A 60 -3.53 0.37 11.55
C PRO A 60 -2.54 1.52 11.83
N ASP A 61 -2.01 2.14 10.78
CA ASP A 61 -1.14 3.31 10.87
C ASP A 61 -1.45 4.36 9.78
N SER A 62 -0.86 5.54 9.92
CA SER A 62 -1.02 6.67 9.00
C SER A 62 0.12 6.81 7.99
N PHE A 63 1.03 5.84 7.91
CA PHE A 63 2.13 5.91 6.95
C PHE A 63 1.61 5.78 5.52
N LYS A 64 2.39 6.32 4.56
CA LYS A 64 1.97 6.42 3.16
C LYS A 64 1.76 5.03 2.56
N LYS A 65 0.65 4.89 1.86
CA LYS A 65 0.20 3.69 1.16
C LYS A 65 0.10 4.03 -0.33
N ILE A 66 0.86 3.31 -1.16
CA ILE A 66 1.07 3.62 -2.57
C ILE A 66 0.64 2.42 -3.41
N VAL A 67 -0.18 2.65 -4.43
CA VAL A 67 -0.56 1.64 -5.42
C VAL A 67 0.06 1.99 -6.76
N ILE A 68 0.90 1.11 -7.27
CA ILE A 68 1.52 1.23 -8.58
C ILE A 68 0.65 0.47 -9.59
N VAL A 69 0.19 1.18 -10.62
CA VAL A 69 -0.57 0.59 -11.73
C VAL A 69 0.21 0.62 -13.03
N ASN A 70 -0.16 -0.19 -14.01
CA ASN A 70 0.45 -0.10 -15.33
C ASN A 70 0.18 1.27 -15.99
N GLY A 71 1.10 1.75 -16.82
CA GLY A 71 0.95 2.98 -17.61
C GLY A 71 1.75 4.18 -17.11
N THR A 72 1.30 5.38 -17.49
CA THR A 72 2.02 6.66 -17.33
C THR A 72 1.26 7.67 -16.46
N SER A 73 0.20 7.24 -15.78
CA SER A 73 -0.65 8.12 -14.99
C SER A 73 0.16 8.89 -13.95
N LYS A 74 -0.05 10.21 -13.92
CA LYS A 74 0.45 11.05 -12.82
C LYS A 74 -0.17 10.60 -11.50
N PRO A 75 0.54 10.80 -10.38
CA PRO A 75 0.04 10.41 -9.08
C PRO A 75 -1.25 11.17 -8.72
N TRP A 76 -2.18 10.47 -8.08
CA TRP A 76 -3.42 11.04 -7.54
C TRP A 76 -3.79 10.31 -6.24
N ARG A 77 -4.70 10.88 -5.45
CA ARG A 77 -5.17 10.29 -4.19
C ARG A 77 -6.61 9.81 -4.34
N ASN A 78 -6.90 8.59 -3.90
CA ASN A 78 -8.28 8.13 -3.75
C ASN A 78 -8.92 8.67 -2.47
N ASP A 79 -10.19 8.35 -2.25
CA ASP A 79 -10.97 8.78 -1.08
C ASP A 79 -10.42 8.23 0.25
N GLU A 80 -9.65 7.14 0.22
CA GLU A 80 -8.97 6.57 1.40
C GLU A 80 -7.59 7.19 1.65
N GLY A 81 -7.15 8.12 0.80
CA GLY A 81 -5.87 8.83 0.92
C GLY A 81 -4.66 8.07 0.35
N TYR A 82 -4.87 6.92 -0.30
CA TYR A 82 -3.83 6.15 -0.97
C TYR A 82 -3.34 6.88 -2.21
N VAL A 83 -2.04 6.84 -2.46
CA VAL A 83 -1.46 7.43 -3.66
C VAL A 83 -1.46 6.38 -4.77
N ILE A 84 -2.10 6.67 -5.89
CA ILE A 84 -2.11 5.79 -7.07
C ILE A 84 -1.26 6.45 -8.15
N MET A 85 -0.28 5.73 -8.70
CA MET A 85 0.59 6.25 -9.75
C MET A 85 0.96 5.20 -10.79
N GLY A 86 1.22 5.64 -12.02
CA GLY A 86 1.67 4.74 -13.09
C GLY A 86 3.11 4.26 -12.89
N MET A 87 3.37 3.01 -13.26
CA MET A 87 4.69 2.38 -13.17
C MET A 87 5.78 3.19 -13.87
N LYS A 88 5.49 3.75 -15.06
CA LYS A 88 6.46 4.61 -15.75
C LYS A 88 6.74 5.90 -14.98
N TYR A 89 5.73 6.47 -14.32
CA TYR A 89 5.93 7.66 -13.48
C TYR A 89 6.81 7.31 -12.28
N PHE A 90 6.52 6.21 -11.58
CA PHE A 90 7.31 5.73 -10.45
C PHE A 90 8.79 5.50 -10.81
N LEU A 91 9.06 4.81 -11.92
CA LEU A 91 10.42 4.47 -12.33
C LEU A 91 11.24 5.66 -12.83
N LEU A 92 10.60 6.68 -13.39
CA LEU A 92 11.29 7.81 -14.04
C LEU A 92 11.42 9.06 -13.15
N ASN A 93 10.72 9.11 -12.02
CA ASN A 93 10.77 10.26 -11.11
C ASN A 93 11.36 9.82 -9.77
N SER A 94 12.58 10.28 -9.45
CA SER A 94 13.28 9.93 -8.20
C SER A 94 12.53 10.36 -6.94
N GLU A 95 11.68 11.37 -7.03
CA GLU A 95 10.87 11.91 -5.93
C GLU A 95 9.43 11.35 -5.94
N SER A 96 9.14 10.29 -6.71
CA SER A 96 7.77 9.78 -6.87
C SER A 96 7.10 9.39 -5.55
N LEU A 97 7.88 9.02 -4.53
CA LEU A 97 7.39 8.63 -3.20
C LEU A 97 6.91 9.83 -2.35
N ASP A 98 7.29 11.06 -2.71
CA ASP A 98 7.04 12.24 -1.89
C ASP A 98 5.68 12.91 -2.12
N PHE A 99 4.92 12.48 -3.13
CA PHE A 99 3.54 12.90 -3.40
C PHE A 99 2.57 12.65 -2.23
#